data_AF-A0A2S3QCY4-F1
#
_entry.id   AF-A0A2S3QCY4-F1
#
_cell.length_a   1.000
_cell.length_b   1.000
_cell.length_c   1.000
_cell.angle_alpha   90.00
_cell.angle_beta   90.00
_cell.angle_gamma   90.00
#
_symmetry.space_group_name_H-M   'P 1'
#
loop_
_entity.id
_entity.type
_entity.pdbx_description
1 polymer ?
#
loop_
_entity_poly.entity_id
_entity_poly.type
_entity_poly.pdbx_seq_one_letter_code
_entity_poly.pdbx_strand_id
1 'polypeptide(L)'
;MYGLRYYCPDDSYWHYWKEDEVQQSYHRQTLELMEKIRELHQIPCEVIRIPVTPLGGLDETVEQKIYREDIWPWASILLPRLEEDSLRRCFKSRSGNLYISGRVIVVEDDHIGWATGSNASFRRFVPKDRTTYRPDRLDFLDAVLQRGTPLLKELCFIVEGTPERRLLDRFRRSGIITGIYRENVWLPELKQIDVVCEADNHVWLFEGKITLNWQAYGQIRGYTLLYGQGYPKHHVYSGIVCQSSDAVIEDLCRKDNIAVFVETAEGFENRGGSGLMCSWPPLR
;
A
#
# COMPACT_ATOMS: atom_id res chain seq x y z
N MET A 1 9.40 -8.71 -9.47
CA MET A 1 10.78 -8.23 -9.25
C MET A 1 10.90 -7.71 -7.83
N TYR A 2 11.97 -8.05 -7.11
CA TYR A 2 12.16 -7.62 -5.73
C TYR A 2 13.16 -6.46 -5.64
N GLY A 3 12.97 -5.56 -4.69
CA GLY A 3 13.89 -4.48 -4.34
C GLY A 3 13.89 -4.18 -2.84
N LEU A 4 14.83 -3.37 -2.39
CA LEU A 4 14.95 -2.89 -1.01
C LEU A 4 14.87 -1.37 -0.96
N ARG A 5 14.04 -0.84 -0.06
CA ARG A 5 13.98 0.59 0.28
C ARG A 5 14.43 0.79 1.72
N TYR A 6 15.39 1.67 1.94
CA TYR A 6 15.79 2.10 3.28
C TYR A 6 15.31 3.52 3.53
N TYR A 7 14.42 3.66 4.52
CA TYR A 7 13.94 4.95 4.98
C TYR A 7 14.86 5.43 6.09
N CYS A 8 15.49 6.58 5.90
CA CYS A 8 16.46 7.13 6.85
C CYS A 8 16.29 8.64 7.00
N PRO A 9 16.82 9.24 8.09
CA PRO A 9 16.92 10.69 8.15
C PRO A 9 17.79 11.22 7.00
N ASP A 10 17.57 12.47 6.60
CA ASP A 10 18.53 13.17 5.75
C ASP A 10 19.88 13.42 6.47
N ASP A 11 20.88 13.89 5.73
CA ASP A 11 22.23 14.09 6.28
C ASP A 11 22.30 15.17 7.37
N SER A 12 21.34 16.11 7.39
CA SER A 12 21.29 17.17 8.39
C SER A 12 20.95 16.65 9.79
N TYR A 13 20.29 15.49 9.89
CA TYR A 13 19.99 14.82 11.15
C TYR A 13 21.25 14.64 12.01
N TRP A 14 22.33 14.19 11.37
CA TRP A 14 23.58 13.88 12.06
C TRP A 14 24.30 15.13 12.56
N HIS A 15 23.93 16.33 12.07
CA HIS A 15 24.45 17.59 12.63
C HIS A 15 23.82 17.96 13.97
N TYR A 16 22.55 17.58 14.20
CA TYR A 16 21.86 17.79 15.48
C TYR A 16 22.22 16.70 16.49
N TRP A 17 22.50 15.49 16.01
CA TRP A 17 22.78 14.31 16.83
C TRP A 17 24.22 13.82 16.68
N LYS A 18 25.19 14.75 16.70
CA LYS A 18 26.62 14.45 16.50
C LYS A 18 27.19 13.47 17.52
N GLU A 19 26.66 13.50 18.74
CA GLU A 19 27.12 12.65 19.84
C GLU A 19 26.62 11.19 19.74
N ASP A 20 25.70 10.90 18.82
CA ASP A 20 25.19 9.54 18.60
C ASP A 20 26.03 8.77 17.57
N GLU A 21 27.31 8.56 17.89
CA GLU A 21 28.25 7.82 17.05
C GLU A 21 27.76 6.40 16.75
N VAL A 22 27.00 5.81 17.67
CA VAL A 22 26.45 4.46 17.55
C VAL A 22 25.37 4.41 16.45
N GLN A 23 24.39 5.32 16.46
CA GLN A 23 23.38 5.35 15.39
C GLN A 23 23.98 5.71 14.03
N GLN A 24 24.95 6.62 13.99
CA GLN A 24 25.69 6.93 12.76
C GLN A 24 26.43 5.70 12.22
N SER A 25 27.07 4.93 13.10
CA SER A 25 27.72 3.67 12.73
C SER A 25 26.73 2.67 12.17
N TYR A 26 25.56 2.50 12.80
CA TYR A 26 24.52 1.62 12.28
C TYR A 26 23.95 2.09 10.94
N HIS A 27 23.81 3.39 10.73
CA HIS A 27 23.38 3.96 9.45
C HIS A 27 24.39 3.63 8.35
N ARG A 28 25.68 3.87 8.57
CA ARG A 28 26.75 3.52 7.60
C ARG A 28 26.76 2.03 7.28
N GLN A 29 26.70 1.18 8.30
CA GLN A 29 26.63 -0.28 8.12
C GLN A 29 25.40 -0.71 7.29
N THR A 30 24.26 -0.03 7.46
CA THR A 30 23.05 -0.30 6.67
C THR A 30 23.30 0.00 5.19
N LEU A 31 23.87 1.16 4.88
CA LEU A 31 24.19 1.56 3.50
C LEU A 31 25.21 0.63 2.87
N GLU A 32 26.28 0.26 3.59
CA GLU A 32 27.28 -0.69 3.13
C GLU A 32 26.69 -2.07 2.81
N LEU A 33 25.79 -2.58 3.65
CA LEU A 33 25.12 -3.85 3.40
C LEU A 33 24.19 -3.77 2.18
N MET A 34 23.44 -2.68 2.01
CA MET A 34 22.60 -2.48 0.83
C MET A 34 23.42 -2.45 -0.46
N GLU A 35 24.57 -1.77 -0.45
CA GLU A 35 25.47 -1.75 -1.60
C GLU A 35 25.98 -3.16 -1.95
N LYS A 36 26.46 -3.90 -0.95
CA LYS A 36 26.91 -5.29 -1.14
C LYS A 36 25.80 -6.19 -1.67
N ILE A 37 24.57 -6.03 -1.18
CA ILE A 37 23.41 -6.79 -1.67
C ILE A 37 23.11 -6.43 -3.13
N ARG A 38 23.15 -5.14 -3.48
CA ARG A 38 22.95 -4.67 -4.85
C ARG A 38 23.99 -5.27 -5.80
N GLU A 39 25.26 -5.20 -5.44
CA GLU A 39 26.36 -5.74 -6.27
C GLU A 39 26.28 -7.26 -6.40
N LEU A 40 26.11 -7.98 -5.28
CA LEU A 40 26.19 -9.43 -5.25
C LEU A 40 24.94 -10.12 -5.84
N HIS A 41 23.76 -9.63 -5.50
CA HIS A 41 22.48 -10.27 -5.86
C HIS A 41 21.72 -9.55 -6.96
N GLN A 42 22.21 -8.40 -7.43
CA GLN A 42 21.52 -7.56 -8.42
C GLN A 42 20.11 -7.16 -7.96
N ILE A 43 19.92 -6.99 -6.65
CA ILE A 43 18.66 -6.54 -6.05
C ILE A 43 18.70 -5.00 -6.00
N PRO A 44 17.77 -4.30 -6.69
CA PRO A 44 17.68 -2.85 -6.62
C PRO A 44 17.55 -2.37 -5.18
N CYS A 45 18.37 -1.37 -4.84
CA CYS A 45 18.42 -0.78 -3.51
C CYS A 45 18.23 0.73 -3.63
N GLU A 46 17.26 1.26 -2.90
CA GLU A 46 16.88 2.68 -2.90
C GLU A 46 16.93 3.23 -1.47
N VAL A 47 17.41 4.47 -1.33
CA VAL A 47 17.46 5.19 -0.06
C VAL A 47 16.46 6.34 -0.10
N ILE A 48 15.46 6.29 0.76
CA ILE A 48 14.43 7.32 0.90
C ILE A 48 14.77 8.17 2.12
N ARG A 49 15.08 9.45 1.89
CA ARG A 49 15.46 10.38 2.95
C ARG A 49 14.23 11.10 3.49
N ILE A 50 14.06 11.07 4.81
CA ILE A 50 13.03 11.79 5.56
C ILE A 50 13.65 13.09 6.05
N PRO A 51 13.10 14.25 5.65
CA PRO A 51 13.62 15.55 6.07
C PRO A 51 13.65 15.73 7.57
N VAL A 52 14.61 16.53 8.03
CA VAL A 52 14.71 16.94 9.43
C VAL A 52 14.16 18.35 9.59
N THR A 53 13.33 18.53 10.62
CA THR A 53 12.77 19.82 11.01
C THR A 53 13.88 20.75 11.56
N PRO A 54 13.66 22.07 11.60
CA PRO A 54 14.61 23.01 12.23
C PRO A 54 14.91 22.74 13.70
N LEU A 55 14.09 21.92 14.39
CA LEU A 55 14.26 21.52 15.78
C LEU A 55 15.08 20.22 15.93
N GLY A 56 15.60 19.66 14.83
CA GLY A 56 16.41 18.43 14.83
C GLY A 56 15.61 17.13 14.92
N GLY A 57 14.28 17.22 14.94
CA GLY A 57 13.37 16.06 14.86
C GLY A 57 13.01 15.71 13.40
N LEU A 58 12.60 14.48 13.14
CA LEU A 58 12.11 14.07 11.81
C LEU A 58 10.82 14.81 11.44
N ASP A 59 10.62 15.09 10.15
CA ASP A 59 9.38 15.66 9.66
C ASP A 59 8.25 14.62 9.72
N GLU A 60 7.44 14.72 10.77
CA GLU A 60 6.28 13.86 11.00
C GLU A 60 5.27 13.91 9.86
N THR A 61 5.15 15.02 9.13
CA THR A 61 4.23 15.15 8.00
C THR A 61 4.65 14.23 6.86
N VAL A 62 5.96 14.16 6.60
CA VAL A 62 6.53 13.26 5.59
C VAL A 62 6.39 11.81 6.01
N GLU A 63 6.66 11.47 7.27
CA GLU A 63 6.43 10.10 7.76
C GLU A 63 4.94 9.70 7.69
N GLN A 64 4.02 10.59 8.06
CA GLN A 64 2.59 10.33 7.93
C GLN A 64 2.18 10.10 6.48
N LYS A 65 2.76 10.86 5.54
CA LYS A 65 2.52 10.68 4.11
C LYS A 65 2.97 9.30 3.66
N ILE A 66 4.23 8.92 3.91
CA ILE A 66 4.76 7.59 3.56
C ILE A 66 3.91 6.49 4.19
N TYR A 67 3.53 6.63 5.47
CA TYR A 67 2.69 5.64 6.13
C TYR A 67 1.35 5.45 5.42
N ARG A 68 0.68 6.54 5.06
CA ARG A 68 -0.69 6.51 4.51
C ARG A 68 -0.72 6.13 3.03
N GLU A 69 0.26 6.59 2.26
CA GLU A 69 0.31 6.43 0.82
C GLU A 69 1.07 5.18 0.39
N ASP A 70 2.15 4.83 1.10
CA ASP A 70 3.02 3.73 0.66
C ASP A 70 2.80 2.45 1.46
N ILE A 71 2.58 2.53 2.79
CA ILE A 71 2.52 1.35 3.67
C ILE A 71 1.10 0.85 3.91
N TRP A 72 0.22 1.73 4.38
CA TRP A 72 -1.13 1.37 4.80
C TRP A 72 -1.97 0.70 3.70
N PRO A 73 -1.91 1.10 2.42
CA PRO A 73 -2.66 0.45 1.35
C PRO A 73 -2.38 -1.04 1.21
N TRP A 74 -1.24 -1.51 1.72
CA TRP A 74 -0.82 -2.91 1.67
C TRP A 74 -1.09 -3.65 2.98
N ALA A 75 -1.84 -3.08 3.93
CA ALA A 75 -2.10 -3.68 5.24
C ALA A 75 -2.59 -5.13 5.16
N SER A 76 -3.55 -5.44 4.31
CA SER A 76 -4.10 -6.80 4.20
C SER A 76 -3.10 -7.84 3.68
N ILE A 77 -2.04 -7.42 2.99
CA ILE A 77 -0.92 -8.28 2.57
C ILE A 77 0.18 -8.28 3.64
N LEU A 78 0.48 -7.13 4.21
CA LEU A 78 1.55 -6.96 5.17
C LEU A 78 1.26 -7.65 6.50
N LEU A 79 0.04 -7.58 7.02
CA LEU A 79 -0.29 -8.13 8.35
C LEU A 79 0.04 -9.64 8.47
N PRO A 80 -0.39 -10.51 7.53
CA PRO A 80 0.00 -11.92 7.57
C PRO A 80 1.51 -12.13 7.39
N ARG A 81 2.16 -11.36 6.50
CA ARG A 81 3.60 -11.48 6.22
C ARG A 81 4.49 -11.01 7.38
N LEU A 82 4.00 -10.04 8.16
CA LEU A 82 4.67 -9.50 9.35
C LEU A 82 4.35 -10.28 10.63
N GLU A 83 3.39 -11.21 10.57
CA GLU A 83 2.87 -11.96 11.73
C GLU A 83 2.33 -11.03 12.82
N GLU A 84 1.59 -9.98 12.44
CA GLU A 84 1.07 -8.96 13.35
C GLU A 84 -0.43 -8.71 13.11
N ASP A 85 -1.14 -8.34 14.18
CA ASP A 85 -2.59 -8.08 14.11
C ASP A 85 -2.90 -6.63 13.68
N SER A 86 -1.89 -5.75 13.68
CA SER A 86 -2.07 -4.34 13.33
C SER A 86 -0.78 -3.69 12.83
N LEU A 87 -0.86 -2.93 11.73
CA LEU A 87 0.25 -2.15 11.22
C LEU A 87 0.71 -1.08 12.20
N ARG A 88 -0.19 -0.65 13.10
CA ARG A 88 0.17 0.26 14.18
C ARG A 88 1.27 -0.33 15.06
N ARG A 89 1.27 -1.64 15.32
CA ARG A 89 2.29 -2.29 16.15
C ARG A 89 3.65 -2.35 15.46
N CYS A 90 3.67 -2.41 14.13
CA CYS A 90 4.90 -2.45 13.34
C CYS A 90 5.54 -1.06 13.18
N PHE A 91 4.72 -0.02 13.02
CA PHE A 91 5.18 1.30 12.58
C PHE A 91 4.86 2.46 13.52
N LYS A 92 4.14 2.25 14.62
CA LYS A 92 3.79 3.32 15.57
C LYS A 92 4.19 2.97 17.00
N SER A 93 4.63 3.98 17.72
CA SER A 93 4.83 3.95 19.17
C SER A 93 3.50 3.79 19.92
N ARG A 94 3.59 3.53 21.23
CA ARG A 94 2.42 3.61 22.12
C ARG A 94 1.84 5.03 22.19
N SER A 95 2.69 6.06 22.12
CA SER A 95 2.27 7.47 22.09
C SER A 95 1.67 7.91 20.74
N GLY A 96 1.79 7.09 19.69
CA GLY A 96 1.21 7.36 18.37
C GLY A 96 2.19 7.86 17.31
N ASN A 97 3.45 8.11 17.68
CA ASN A 97 4.52 8.55 16.78
C ASN A 97 4.85 7.45 15.77
N LEU A 98 5.12 7.81 14.52
CA LEU A 98 5.56 6.87 13.51
C LEU A 98 7.05 6.56 13.66
N TYR A 99 7.45 5.34 13.26
CA TYR A 99 8.83 4.89 13.20
C TYR A 99 9.07 4.26 11.82
N ILE A 100 9.10 5.11 10.79
CA ILE A 100 9.44 4.70 9.42
C ILE A 100 10.93 4.91 9.20
N SER A 101 11.48 5.99 9.74
CA SER A 101 12.93 6.18 9.75
C SER A 101 13.63 5.02 10.47
N GLY A 102 14.70 4.52 9.85
CA GLY A 102 15.44 3.36 10.33
C GLY A 102 14.87 2.02 9.88
N ARG A 103 13.87 1.99 8.99
CA ARG A 103 13.27 0.76 8.44
C ARG A 103 13.82 0.43 7.06
N VAL A 104 14.11 -0.85 6.84
CA VAL A 104 14.25 -1.43 5.50
C VAL A 104 12.94 -2.12 5.12
N ILE A 105 12.45 -1.86 3.92
CA ILE A 105 11.23 -2.40 3.33
C ILE A 105 11.59 -3.19 2.07
N VAL A 106 10.97 -4.36 1.92
CA VAL A 106 11.03 -5.15 0.69
C VAL A 106 9.92 -4.68 -0.24
N VAL A 107 10.29 -4.34 -1.46
CA VAL A 107 9.37 -3.98 -2.55
C VAL A 107 9.24 -5.19 -3.49
N GLU A 108 8.02 -5.55 -3.86
CA GLU A 108 7.66 -6.64 -4.78
C GLU A 108 6.78 -6.05 -5.88
N ASP A 109 7.30 -6.00 -7.12
CA ASP A 109 6.60 -5.43 -8.29
C ASP A 109 6.04 -4.02 -8.00
N ASP A 110 6.92 -3.14 -7.51
CA ASP A 110 6.63 -1.75 -7.10
C ASP A 110 5.70 -1.57 -5.89
N HIS A 111 5.25 -2.66 -5.27
CA HIS A 111 4.40 -2.64 -4.09
C HIS A 111 5.15 -3.03 -2.82
N ILE A 112 4.67 -2.59 -1.65
CA ILE A 112 5.29 -2.97 -0.39
C ILE A 112 4.96 -4.44 -0.09
N GLY A 113 6.01 -5.27 -0.10
CA GLY A 113 5.89 -6.71 0.07
C GLY A 113 6.15 -7.19 1.50
N TRP A 114 7.08 -6.56 2.22
CA TRP A 114 7.43 -6.91 3.61
C TRP A 114 8.21 -5.75 4.25
N ALA A 115 8.32 -5.67 5.58
CA ALA A 115 9.08 -4.62 6.25
C ALA A 115 9.72 -5.08 7.56
N THR A 116 10.91 -4.52 7.85
CA THR A 116 11.52 -4.64 9.17
C THR A 116 10.67 -3.93 10.23
N GLY A 117 10.76 -4.39 11.49
CA GLY A 117 10.18 -3.69 12.63
C GLY A 117 8.97 -4.29 13.31
N SER A 118 8.41 -5.37 12.78
CA SER A 118 7.53 -6.26 13.54
C SER A 118 8.37 -7.20 14.40
N ASN A 119 8.12 -7.22 15.70
CA ASN A 119 8.85 -8.09 16.61
C ASN A 119 8.59 -9.58 16.32
N ALA A 120 7.41 -9.93 15.79
CA ALA A 120 7.04 -11.32 15.50
C ALA A 120 7.85 -11.90 14.34
N SER A 121 7.66 -11.40 13.11
CA SER A 121 8.35 -11.96 11.94
C SER A 121 9.87 -11.78 11.97
N PHE A 122 10.38 -10.75 12.65
CA PHE A 122 11.81 -10.43 12.66
C PHE A 122 12.63 -11.35 13.57
N ARG A 123 12.04 -11.94 14.62
CA ARG A 123 12.76 -12.82 15.58
C ARG A 123 13.55 -13.95 14.91
N ARG A 124 13.14 -14.38 13.72
CA ARG A 124 13.84 -15.42 12.94
C ARG A 124 15.25 -15.02 12.49
N PHE A 125 15.56 -13.73 12.42
CA PHE A 125 16.86 -13.21 11.98
C PHE A 125 17.80 -12.89 13.14
N VAL A 126 17.28 -12.81 14.37
CA VAL A 126 18.08 -12.45 15.55
C VAL A 126 18.80 -13.69 16.08
N PRO A 127 20.14 -13.68 16.20
CA PRO A 127 20.89 -14.75 16.85
C PRO A 127 20.40 -14.95 18.29
N LYS A 128 20.18 -16.22 18.69
CA LYS A 128 19.66 -16.58 20.02
C LYS A 128 20.60 -16.18 21.15
N ASP A 129 21.89 -16.09 20.86
CA ASP A 129 22.99 -15.77 21.78
C ASP A 129 23.38 -14.28 21.77
N ARG A 130 22.55 -13.41 21.15
CA ARG A 130 22.81 -11.97 21.11
C ARG A 130 22.91 -11.37 22.52
N THR A 131 24.10 -10.89 22.86
CA THR A 131 24.37 -10.18 24.12
C THR A 131 24.37 -8.66 23.98
N THR A 132 24.60 -8.14 22.76
CA THR A 132 24.64 -6.69 22.46
C THR A 132 23.49 -6.28 21.57
N TYR A 133 22.90 -5.10 21.83
CA TYR A 133 21.89 -4.53 20.95
C TYR A 133 22.46 -4.30 19.54
N ARG A 134 21.70 -4.71 18.53
CA ARG A 134 21.96 -4.45 17.11
C ARG A 134 20.61 -4.16 16.45
N PRO A 135 20.46 -3.07 15.69
CA PRO A 135 19.20 -2.75 15.04
C PRO A 135 18.75 -3.87 14.11
N ASP A 136 17.46 -4.19 14.18
CA ASP A 136 16.84 -5.29 13.45
C ASP A 136 17.19 -5.29 11.94
N ARG A 137 17.18 -4.11 11.32
CA ARG A 137 17.50 -3.95 9.91
C ARG A 137 18.85 -4.55 9.51
N LEU A 138 19.86 -4.53 10.39
CA LEU A 138 21.19 -5.04 10.05
C LEU A 138 21.19 -6.55 9.92
N ASP A 139 20.50 -7.27 10.81
CA ASP A 139 20.45 -8.75 10.72
C ASP A 139 19.60 -9.22 9.56
N PHE A 140 18.52 -8.48 9.30
CA PHE A 140 17.74 -8.71 8.11
C PHE A 140 18.61 -8.54 6.85
N LEU A 141 19.35 -7.44 6.74
CA LEU A 141 20.24 -7.21 5.60
C LEU A 141 21.37 -8.26 5.51
N ASP A 142 21.94 -8.70 6.62
CA ASP A 142 22.91 -9.81 6.61
C ASP A 142 22.28 -11.11 6.07
N ALA A 143 21.06 -11.41 6.49
CA ALA A 143 20.33 -12.58 5.99
C ALA A 143 20.03 -12.46 4.48
N VAL A 144 19.69 -11.26 4.00
CA VAL A 144 19.51 -11.00 2.56
C VAL A 144 20.85 -11.09 1.82
N LEU A 145 21.95 -10.58 2.37
CA LEU A 145 23.27 -10.70 1.77
C LEU A 145 23.71 -12.17 1.64
N GLN A 146 23.33 -13.03 2.58
CA GLN A 146 23.63 -14.46 2.51
C GLN A 146 22.72 -15.23 1.56
N ARG A 147 21.42 -14.93 1.56
CA ARG A 147 20.40 -15.76 0.91
C ARG A 147 19.84 -15.19 -0.39
N GLY A 148 20.00 -13.89 -0.64
CA GLY A 148 19.52 -13.17 -1.82
C GLY A 148 18.00 -13.22 -2.00
N THR A 149 17.58 -13.18 -3.27
CA THR A 149 16.18 -13.22 -3.72
C THR A 149 15.36 -14.39 -3.14
N PRO A 150 15.89 -15.62 -2.94
CA PRO A 150 15.18 -16.68 -2.24
C PRO A 150 14.58 -16.29 -0.88
N LEU A 151 15.30 -15.51 -0.07
CA LEU A 151 14.77 -15.01 1.21
C LEU A 151 13.63 -14.01 0.99
N LEU A 152 13.78 -13.09 0.04
CA LEU A 152 12.73 -12.11 -0.25
C LEU A 152 11.44 -12.79 -0.72
N LYS A 153 11.56 -13.83 -1.56
CA LYS A 153 10.42 -14.65 -2.01
C LYS A 153 9.76 -15.42 -0.85
N GLU A 154 10.54 -15.91 0.12
CA GLU A 154 10.01 -16.54 1.33
C GLU A 154 9.18 -15.54 2.15
N LEU A 155 9.70 -14.33 2.35
CA LEU A 155 9.03 -13.28 3.13
C LEU A 155 7.80 -12.72 2.42
N CYS A 156 7.85 -12.61 1.10
CA CYS A 156 6.76 -12.18 0.25
C CYS A 156 5.89 -13.36 -0.21
N PHE A 157 5.59 -14.30 0.68
CA PHE A 157 4.67 -15.40 0.36
C PHE A 157 3.30 -14.86 -0.07
N ILE A 158 2.60 -15.63 -0.89
CA ILE A 158 1.28 -15.26 -1.39
C ILE A 158 0.32 -15.19 -0.21
N VAL A 159 -0.23 -14.01 0.04
CA VAL A 159 -1.34 -13.84 0.97
C VAL A 159 -2.61 -13.93 0.15
N GLU A 160 -3.45 -14.91 0.46
CA GLU A 160 -4.79 -14.95 -0.09
C GLU A 160 -5.56 -13.72 0.40
N GLY A 161 -5.71 -12.71 -0.47
CA GLY A 161 -6.48 -11.51 -0.16
C GLY A 161 -7.93 -11.85 0.16
N THR A 162 -8.68 -10.90 0.72
CA THR A 162 -10.13 -11.09 0.94
C THR A 162 -10.82 -11.45 -0.37
N PRO A 163 -11.95 -12.18 -0.33
CA PRO A 163 -12.73 -12.47 -1.52
C PRO A 163 -12.98 -11.22 -2.40
N GLU A 164 -13.27 -10.08 -1.79
CA GLU A 164 -13.49 -8.79 -2.44
C GLU A 164 -12.23 -8.25 -3.11
N ARG A 165 -11.07 -8.35 -2.46
CA ARG A 165 -9.80 -7.91 -3.07
C ARG A 165 -9.47 -8.75 -4.31
N ARG A 166 -9.64 -10.07 -4.22
CA ARG A 166 -9.41 -10.96 -5.35
C ARG A 166 -10.36 -10.66 -6.51
N LEU A 167 -11.60 -10.27 -6.20
CA LEU A 167 -12.57 -9.84 -7.20
C LEU A 167 -12.12 -8.55 -7.91
N LEU A 168 -11.70 -7.53 -7.15
CA LEU A 168 -11.19 -6.27 -7.70
C LEU A 168 -9.90 -6.46 -8.51
N ASP A 169 -9.02 -7.37 -8.09
CA ASP A 169 -7.82 -7.74 -8.84
C ASP A 169 -8.16 -8.35 -10.20
N ARG A 170 -9.15 -9.26 -10.25
CA ARG A 170 -9.63 -9.84 -11.51
C ARG A 170 -10.30 -8.78 -12.39
N PHE A 171 -11.09 -7.88 -11.80
CA PHE A 171 -11.69 -6.75 -12.51
C PHE A 171 -10.65 -5.84 -13.13
N ARG A 172 -9.61 -5.44 -12.38
CA ARG A 172 -8.49 -4.65 -12.91
C ARG A 172 -7.80 -5.35 -14.08
N ARG A 173 -7.51 -6.65 -13.95
CA ARG A 173 -6.85 -7.44 -15.00
C ARG A 173 -7.71 -7.67 -16.24
N SER A 174 -9.04 -7.57 -16.12
CA SER A 174 -9.94 -7.70 -17.26
C SER A 174 -9.74 -6.60 -18.32
N GLY A 175 -9.21 -5.44 -17.93
CA GLY A 175 -8.96 -4.32 -18.84
C GLY A 175 -10.21 -3.59 -19.32
N ILE A 176 -11.41 -3.92 -18.79
CA ILE A 176 -12.69 -3.26 -19.15
C ILE A 176 -12.60 -1.74 -18.90
N ILE A 177 -11.93 -1.35 -17.83
CA ILE A 177 -11.58 0.04 -17.52
C ILE A 177 -10.06 0.16 -17.61
N THR A 178 -9.58 1.14 -18.37
CA THR A 178 -8.15 1.40 -18.53
C THR A 178 -7.76 2.67 -17.79
N GLY A 179 -6.64 2.64 -17.08
CA GLY A 179 -6.10 3.81 -16.37
C GLY A 179 -5.07 3.41 -15.34
N ILE A 180 -4.65 4.38 -14.53
CA ILE A 180 -3.73 4.18 -13.41
C ILE A 180 -4.55 3.80 -12.18
N TYR A 181 -4.38 2.57 -11.73
CA TYR A 181 -5.07 2.03 -10.56
C TYR A 181 -4.32 2.37 -9.27
N ARG A 182 -5.07 2.87 -8.27
CA ARG A 182 -4.62 3.07 -6.90
C ARG A 182 -5.57 2.36 -5.96
N GLU A 183 -5.05 1.56 -5.05
CA GLU A 183 -5.85 0.83 -4.05
C GLU A 183 -5.93 1.65 -2.76
N ASN A 184 -7.01 1.46 -1.99
CA ASN A 184 -7.11 1.92 -0.61
C ASN A 184 -6.92 3.44 -0.45
N VAL A 185 -7.47 4.22 -1.39
CA VAL A 185 -7.33 5.69 -1.46
C VAL A 185 -8.14 6.37 -0.37
N TRP A 186 -7.47 7.23 0.41
CA TRP A 186 -8.09 7.93 1.52
C TRP A 186 -8.73 9.26 1.08
N LEU A 187 -9.97 9.44 1.53
CA LEU A 187 -10.68 10.71 1.53
C LEU A 187 -10.47 11.45 2.86
N PRO A 188 -10.82 12.74 2.94
CA PRO A 188 -11.04 13.42 4.21
C PRO A 188 -11.95 12.60 5.15
N GLU A 189 -11.82 12.80 6.47
CA GLU A 189 -12.63 12.13 7.51
C GLU A 189 -12.37 10.61 7.67
N LEU A 190 -11.19 10.12 7.28
CA LEU A 190 -10.80 8.72 7.45
C LEU A 190 -11.75 7.74 6.72
N LYS A 191 -12.27 8.16 5.56
CA LYS A 191 -12.95 7.26 4.63
C LYS A 191 -11.96 6.73 3.61
N GLN A 192 -12.10 5.46 3.25
CA GLN A 192 -11.22 4.78 2.31
C GLN A 192 -12.04 4.21 1.17
N ILE A 193 -11.54 4.42 -0.05
CA ILE A 193 -12.08 3.87 -1.30
C ILE A 193 -11.24 2.64 -1.66
N ASP A 194 -11.88 1.51 -1.96
CA ASP A 194 -11.17 0.26 -2.27
C ASP A 194 -10.23 0.43 -3.47
N VAL A 195 -10.73 0.98 -4.57
CA VAL A 195 -9.94 1.20 -5.79
C VAL A 195 -10.34 2.52 -6.47
N VAL A 196 -9.34 3.27 -6.90
CA VAL A 196 -9.48 4.43 -7.78
C VAL A 196 -8.74 4.14 -9.08
N CYS A 197 -9.36 4.44 -10.22
CA CYS A 197 -8.72 4.35 -11.53
C CYS A 197 -8.74 5.73 -12.19
N GLU A 198 -7.55 6.30 -12.42
CA GLU A 198 -7.38 7.63 -12.99
C GLU A 198 -7.01 7.51 -14.47
N ALA A 199 -7.76 8.16 -15.36
CA ALA A 199 -7.51 8.19 -16.80
C ALA A 199 -7.84 9.58 -17.37
N ASP A 200 -6.83 10.30 -17.85
CA ASP A 200 -6.93 11.66 -18.37
C ASP A 200 -7.68 12.60 -17.39
N ASN A 201 -8.87 13.08 -17.76
CA ASN A 201 -9.72 13.96 -16.97
C ASN A 201 -10.86 13.22 -16.23
N HIS A 202 -10.82 11.90 -16.22
CA HIS A 202 -11.84 11.04 -15.63
C HIS A 202 -11.27 10.20 -14.50
N VAL A 203 -12.04 10.06 -13.43
CA VAL A 203 -11.67 9.26 -12.26
C VAL A 203 -12.80 8.30 -11.97
N TRP A 204 -12.49 7.01 -11.92
CA TRP A 204 -13.41 5.99 -11.47
C TRP A 204 -13.13 5.61 -10.03
N LEU A 205 -14.17 5.58 -9.21
CA LEU A 205 -14.13 5.02 -7.87
C LEU A 205 -14.83 3.66 -7.91
N PHE A 206 -14.22 2.65 -7.30
CA PHE A 206 -14.79 1.31 -7.20
C PHE A 206 -14.87 0.83 -5.75
N GLU A 207 -15.97 0.16 -5.44
CA GLU A 207 -16.15 -0.66 -4.23
C GLU A 207 -16.30 -2.13 -4.65
N GLY A 208 -15.59 -3.04 -3.99
CA GLY A 208 -15.71 -4.48 -4.22
C GLY A 208 -16.56 -5.16 -3.16
N LYS A 209 -17.58 -5.93 -3.56
CA LYS A 209 -18.33 -6.83 -2.66
C LYS A 209 -18.67 -8.13 -3.37
N ILE A 210 -18.59 -9.27 -2.68
CA ILE A 210 -19.01 -10.55 -3.27
C ILE A 210 -20.49 -10.51 -3.70
N THR A 211 -21.35 -9.91 -2.88
CA THR A 211 -22.76 -9.69 -3.19
C THR A 211 -23.07 -8.20 -3.10
N LEU A 212 -23.67 -7.63 -4.14
CA LEU A 212 -24.19 -6.26 -4.12
C LEU A 212 -25.14 -6.08 -2.94
N ASN A 213 -24.88 -5.07 -2.12
CA ASN A 213 -25.66 -4.82 -0.91
C ASN A 213 -25.76 -3.31 -0.62
N TRP A 214 -26.63 -2.96 0.32
CA TRP A 214 -26.89 -1.57 0.71
C TRP A 214 -25.64 -0.84 1.22
N GLN A 215 -24.70 -1.58 1.83
CA GLN A 215 -23.45 -1.01 2.31
C GLN A 215 -22.59 -0.55 1.13
N ALA A 216 -22.41 -1.39 0.11
CA ALA A 216 -21.65 -1.07 -1.09
C ALA A 216 -22.21 0.17 -1.80
N TYR A 217 -23.54 0.19 -1.98
CA TYR A 217 -24.25 1.32 -2.56
C TYR A 217 -24.06 2.61 -1.76
N GLY A 218 -24.26 2.56 -0.43
CA GLY A 218 -24.08 3.73 0.44
C GLY A 218 -22.64 4.24 0.46
N GLN A 219 -21.67 3.33 0.52
CA GLN A 219 -20.24 3.63 0.48
C GLN A 219 -19.88 4.35 -0.82
N ILE A 220 -20.14 3.74 -1.98
CA ILE A 220 -19.69 4.31 -3.25
C ILE A 220 -20.38 5.65 -3.56
N ARG A 221 -21.67 5.78 -3.20
CA ARG A 221 -22.41 7.04 -3.34
C ARG A 221 -21.80 8.13 -2.47
N GLY A 222 -21.50 7.82 -1.21
CA GLY A 222 -20.82 8.74 -0.30
C GLY A 222 -19.43 9.15 -0.78
N TYR A 223 -18.63 8.18 -1.25
CA TYR A 223 -17.29 8.43 -1.77
C TYR A 223 -17.31 9.32 -3.01
N THR A 224 -18.25 9.09 -3.92
CA THR A 224 -18.42 9.91 -5.15
C THR A 224 -18.65 11.38 -4.80
N LEU A 225 -19.55 11.66 -3.85
CA LEU A 225 -19.84 13.03 -3.41
C LEU A 225 -18.63 13.69 -2.74
N LEU A 226 -18.00 12.99 -1.79
CA LEU A 226 -16.84 13.51 -1.06
C LEU A 226 -15.63 13.75 -1.97
N TYR A 227 -15.34 12.81 -2.88
CA TYR A 227 -14.25 12.95 -3.84
C TYR A 227 -14.52 14.11 -4.80
N GLY A 228 -15.73 14.19 -5.37
CA GLY A 228 -16.10 15.28 -6.29
C GLY A 228 -15.98 16.68 -5.68
N GLN A 229 -16.31 16.82 -4.39
CA GLN A 229 -16.12 18.08 -3.66
C GLN A 229 -14.63 18.44 -3.49
N GLY A 230 -13.77 17.45 -3.24
CA GLY A 230 -12.33 17.65 -3.11
C GLY A 230 -11.63 17.93 -4.45
N TYR A 231 -12.19 17.44 -5.55
CA TYR A 231 -11.57 17.52 -6.88
C TYR A 231 -12.57 17.93 -7.98
N PRO A 232 -13.09 19.18 -7.95
CA PRO A 232 -14.19 19.63 -8.82
C PRO A 232 -13.84 19.69 -10.31
N LYS A 233 -12.57 19.54 -10.68
CA LYS A 233 -12.10 19.53 -12.08
C LYS A 233 -12.16 18.14 -12.72
N HIS A 234 -12.29 17.08 -11.92
CA HIS A 234 -12.37 15.71 -12.44
C HIS A 234 -13.81 15.31 -12.70
N HIS A 235 -14.03 14.59 -13.80
CA HIS A 235 -15.29 13.89 -14.03
C HIS A 235 -15.23 12.58 -13.25
N VAL A 236 -15.97 12.52 -12.13
CA VAL A 236 -15.97 11.37 -11.23
C VAL A 236 -17.08 10.40 -11.62
N TYR A 237 -16.69 9.16 -11.89
CA TYR A 237 -17.58 8.03 -12.08
C TYR A 237 -17.49 7.08 -10.89
N SER A 238 -18.54 6.31 -10.66
CA SER A 238 -18.56 5.27 -9.63
C SER A 238 -19.00 3.94 -10.18
N GLY A 239 -18.38 2.89 -9.65
CA GLY A 239 -18.71 1.50 -9.97
C GLY A 239 -18.72 0.63 -8.72
N ILE A 240 -19.55 -0.40 -8.74
CA ILE A 240 -19.50 -1.50 -7.78
C ILE A 240 -19.13 -2.75 -8.54
N VAL A 241 -18.14 -3.49 -8.05
CA VAL A 241 -17.72 -4.77 -8.63
C VAL A 241 -18.23 -5.88 -7.72
N CYS A 242 -19.04 -6.80 -8.26
CA CYS A 242 -19.61 -7.91 -7.49
C CYS A 242 -19.66 -9.24 -8.26
N GLN A 243 -19.82 -10.36 -7.54
CA GLN A 243 -20.05 -11.68 -8.16
C GLN A 243 -21.54 -11.99 -8.33
N SER A 244 -22.35 -11.42 -7.45
CA SER A 244 -23.80 -11.56 -7.45
C SER A 244 -24.44 -10.21 -7.19
N SER A 245 -25.59 -9.97 -7.81
CA SER A 245 -26.28 -8.70 -7.74
C SER A 245 -27.72 -8.83 -7.25
N ASP A 246 -28.24 -7.74 -6.72
CA ASP A 246 -29.64 -7.58 -6.31
C ASP A 246 -30.32 -6.60 -7.26
N ALA A 247 -31.39 -7.03 -7.92
CA ALA A 247 -32.06 -6.23 -8.96
C ALA A 247 -32.65 -4.91 -8.45
N VAL A 248 -33.07 -4.85 -7.18
CA VAL A 248 -33.58 -3.62 -6.57
C VAL A 248 -32.45 -2.63 -6.36
N ILE A 249 -31.30 -3.10 -5.88
CA ILE A 249 -30.13 -2.25 -5.67
C ILE A 249 -29.52 -1.83 -7.02
N GLU A 250 -29.49 -2.71 -8.02
CA GLU A 250 -29.07 -2.37 -9.39
C GLU A 250 -29.91 -1.24 -9.99
N ASP A 251 -31.24 -1.27 -9.82
CA ASP A 251 -32.12 -0.21 -10.31
C ASP A 251 -31.85 1.14 -9.63
N LEU A 252 -31.52 1.12 -8.33
CA LEU A 252 -31.10 2.32 -7.62
C LEU A 252 -29.74 2.83 -8.08
N CYS A 253 -28.75 1.94 -8.24
CA CYS A 253 -27.45 2.28 -8.82
C CYS A 253 -27.62 2.94 -10.19
N ARG A 254 -28.50 2.40 -11.05
CA ARG A 254 -28.81 2.96 -12.36
C ARG A 254 -29.36 4.38 -12.28
N LYS A 255 -30.29 4.65 -11.35
CA LYS A 255 -30.86 6.00 -11.13
C LYS A 255 -29.81 7.00 -10.66
N ASP A 256 -28.84 6.54 -9.88
CA ASP A 256 -27.76 7.36 -9.33
C ASP A 256 -26.51 7.40 -10.22
N ASN A 257 -26.56 6.86 -11.44
CA ASN A 257 -25.43 6.75 -12.39
C ASN A 257 -24.21 5.99 -11.84
N ILE A 258 -24.45 4.99 -11.00
CA ILE A 258 -23.44 4.06 -10.48
C ILE A 258 -23.42 2.82 -11.36
N ALA A 259 -22.26 2.49 -11.93
CA ALA A 259 -22.09 1.27 -12.70
C ALA A 259 -22.05 0.03 -11.80
N VAL A 260 -22.57 -1.10 -12.28
CA VAL A 260 -22.51 -2.38 -11.54
C VAL A 260 -21.86 -3.41 -12.46
N PHE A 261 -20.65 -3.84 -12.10
CA PHE A 261 -19.89 -4.83 -12.84
C PHE A 261 -20.04 -6.19 -12.16
N VAL A 262 -20.78 -7.10 -12.79
CA VAL A 262 -21.02 -8.45 -12.28
C VAL A 262 -20.05 -9.42 -12.94
N GLU A 263 -19.32 -10.18 -12.14
CA GLU A 263 -18.43 -11.23 -12.61
C GLU A 263 -19.21 -12.37 -13.28
N THR A 264 -18.75 -12.80 -14.44
CA THR A 264 -19.30 -13.90 -15.24
C THR A 264 -18.19 -14.88 -15.63
N ALA A 265 -18.54 -15.98 -16.29
CA ALA A 265 -17.55 -16.91 -16.83
C ALA A 265 -16.64 -16.30 -17.91
N GLU A 266 -17.11 -15.23 -18.56
CA GLU A 266 -16.45 -14.58 -19.70
C GLU A 266 -15.69 -13.30 -19.29
N GLY A 267 -15.77 -12.89 -18.03
CA GLY A 267 -15.17 -11.64 -17.53
C GLY A 267 -16.12 -10.88 -16.63
N PHE A 268 -16.36 -9.60 -16.89
CA PHE A 268 -17.34 -8.81 -16.16
C PHE A 268 -18.36 -8.18 -17.11
N GLU A 269 -19.61 -8.20 -16.71
CA GLU A 269 -20.72 -7.59 -17.42
C GLU A 269 -21.17 -6.31 -16.68
N ASN A 270 -21.34 -5.20 -17.40
CA ASN A 270 -21.92 -3.99 -16.81
C ASN A 270 -23.46 -4.06 -16.85
N ARG A 271 -24.09 -4.13 -15.68
CA ARG A 271 -25.55 -4.19 -15.49
C ARG A 271 -26.15 -2.87 -14.97
N GLY A 272 -25.30 -1.91 -14.58
CA GLY A 272 -25.68 -0.60 -14.08
C GLY A 272 -25.31 0.50 -15.07
N GLY A 273 -26.30 1.10 -15.72
CA GLY A 273 -26.11 2.20 -16.65
C GLY A 273 -27.26 2.27 -17.62
N SER A 274 -28.02 3.37 -17.58
CA SER A 274 -28.94 3.69 -18.68
C SER A 274 -28.11 3.84 -19.97
N GLY A 275 -28.70 3.55 -21.13
CA GLY A 275 -28.06 3.51 -22.45
C GLY A 275 -27.39 4.81 -22.96
N LEU A 276 -26.96 5.70 -22.07
CA LEU A 276 -25.94 6.71 -22.32
C LEU A 276 -24.55 6.07 -22.41
N MET A 277 -24.37 5.03 -23.24
CA MET A 277 -23.03 4.63 -23.70
C MET A 277 -22.32 5.77 -24.48
N CYS A 278 -23.03 6.87 -24.78
CA CYS A 278 -22.48 8.04 -25.47
C CYS A 278 -21.71 9.03 -24.57
N SER A 279 -21.67 8.84 -23.23
CA SER A 279 -20.94 9.76 -22.33
C SER A 279 -19.91 9.09 -21.42
N TRP A 280 -19.62 7.80 -21.62
CA TRP A 280 -18.50 7.13 -20.98
C TRP A 280 -17.35 7.07 -21.98
N PRO A 281 -16.09 7.25 -21.57
CA PRO A 281 -14.98 6.90 -22.44
C PRO A 281 -15.16 5.43 -22.90
N PRO A 282 -14.83 5.11 -24.16
CA PRO A 282 -15.13 3.80 -24.72
C PRO A 282 -14.52 2.70 -23.85
N LEU A 283 -15.38 1.80 -23.35
CA LEU A 283 -14.98 0.51 -22.82
C LEU A 283 -14.36 -0.28 -23.98
N ARG A 284 -13.21 -0.93 -23.74
CA ARG A 284 -12.57 -1.78 -24.74
C ARG A 284 -13.12 -3.19 -24.74
#